data_AF-A0A939YZ49-F1
#
_entry.id   AF-A0A939YZ49-F1
#
_cell.length_a   1.000
_cell.length_b   1.000
_cell.length_c   1.000
_cell.angle_alpha   90.00
_cell.angle_beta   90.00
_cell.angle_gamma   90.00
#
_symmetry.space_group_name_H-M   'P 1'
#
loop_
_entity.id
_entity.type
_entity.pdbx_description
1 polymer ?
#
loop_
_entity_poly.entity_id
_entity_poly.type
_entity_poly.pdbx_seq_one_letter_code
_entity_poly.pdbx_strand_id
1 'polypeptide(L)'
;TEDVNGGFIPRIRVRNRAEIEVTPATSGIQDVNGDGECNFTDALLILRKAMNTGEYPDEWIARMDVDGNGTVNATDALLYLRYVMGVN
;
A
#
# COMPACT_ATOMS: atom_id res chain seq x y z
N THR A 1 -24.47 -1.74 9.89
CA THR A 1 -24.39 -2.38 11.22
C THR A 1 -22.92 -2.48 11.48
N GLU A 2 -22.45 -1.86 12.56
CA GLU A 2 -21.08 -2.02 13.01
C GLU A 2 -20.94 -3.43 13.61
N ASP A 3 -19.75 -4.00 13.56
CA ASP A 3 -19.46 -5.25 14.25
C ASP A 3 -19.39 -5.04 15.76
N VAL A 4 -19.23 -6.14 16.49
CA VAL A 4 -19.13 -6.12 17.96
C VAL A 4 -17.89 -5.37 18.49
N ASN A 5 -16.95 -5.00 17.61
CA ASN A 5 -15.74 -4.25 17.90
C ASN A 5 -15.77 -2.82 17.36
N GLY A 6 -16.92 -2.34 16.84
CA GLY A 6 -17.05 -1.01 16.24
C GLY A 6 -16.47 -0.88 14.83
N GLY A 7 -16.06 -1.99 14.20
CA GLY A 7 -15.63 -2.05 12.81
C GLY A 7 -16.81 -1.94 11.84
N PHE A 8 -16.62 -1.18 10.76
CA PHE A 8 -17.64 -1.01 9.74
C PHE A 8 -17.89 -2.32 8.98
N ILE A 9 -19.08 -2.91 9.12
CA ILE A 9 -19.50 -4.03 8.26
C ILE A 9 -20.20 -3.46 7.02
N PRO A 10 -19.60 -3.55 5.82
CA PRO A 10 -20.25 -3.09 4.60
C PRO A 10 -21.48 -3.95 4.32
N ARG A 11 -22.66 -3.32 4.21
CA ARG A 11 -23.89 -4.01 3.81
C ARG A 11 -23.91 -4.17 2.30
N ILE A 12 -23.44 -5.32 1.82
CA ILE A 12 -23.50 -5.68 0.39
C ILE A 12 -24.96 -5.93 0.03
N ARG A 13 -25.58 -4.97 -0.66
CA ARG A 13 -26.93 -5.11 -1.20
C ARG A 13 -26.82 -5.73 -2.60
N VAL A 14 -26.88 -7.06 -2.65
CA VAL A 14 -26.84 -7.81 -3.92
C VAL A 14 -28.10 -7.45 -4.74
N ARG A 15 -27.95 -6.63 -5.77
CA ARG A 15 -29.06 -6.20 -6.64
C ARG A 15 -29.11 -6.92 -7.98
N ASN A 16 -28.01 -7.47 -8.48
CA ASN A 16 -27.99 -8.31 -9.68
C ASN A 16 -26.65 -9.06 -9.75
N ARG A 17 -26.68 -10.31 -10.23
CA ARG A 17 -25.54 -11.25 -10.26
C ARG A 17 -24.52 -10.95 -11.39
N ALA A 18 -24.50 -9.72 -11.89
CA ALA A 18 -23.62 -9.29 -12.97
C ALA A 18 -23.34 -7.81 -12.74
N GLU A 19 -22.43 -7.53 -11.82
CA GLU A 19 -21.40 -6.49 -11.86
C GLU A 19 -20.83 -6.43 -10.44
N ILE A 20 -19.93 -7.38 -10.15
CA ILE A 20 -18.93 -7.09 -9.13
C ILE A 20 -18.02 -6.10 -9.85
N GLU A 21 -18.29 -4.80 -9.70
CA GLU A 21 -17.25 -3.80 -9.93
C GLU A 21 -16.19 -4.08 -8.86
N VAL A 22 -15.30 -5.02 -9.17
CA VAL A 22 -13.94 -4.93 -8.66
C VAL A 22 -13.42 -3.67 -9.31
N THR A 23 -13.66 -2.53 -8.67
CA THR A 23 -12.88 -1.34 -8.95
C THR A 23 -11.45 -1.84 -8.96
N PRO A 24 -10.70 -1.73 -10.08
CA PRO A 24 -9.30 -2.11 -10.06
C PRO A 24 -8.76 -1.41 -8.84
N ALA A 25 -8.16 -2.16 -7.90
CA ALA A 25 -7.36 -1.55 -6.85
C ALA A 25 -6.47 -0.60 -7.64
N THR A 26 -6.78 0.70 -7.56
CA THR A 26 -5.97 1.68 -8.23
C THR A 26 -4.66 1.42 -7.54
N SER A 27 -3.70 0.90 -8.31
CA SER A 27 -2.32 0.69 -7.90
C SER A 27 -1.71 2.07 -7.70
N GLY A 28 -2.36 2.88 -6.85
CA GLY A 28 -1.81 4.04 -6.21
C GLY A 28 -0.82 3.44 -5.24
N ILE A 29 0.42 3.81 -5.48
CA ILE A 29 1.55 3.59 -4.59
C ILE A 29 1.05 3.72 -3.15
N GLN A 30 1.11 2.58 -2.45
CA GLN A 30 0.36 2.37 -1.21
C GLN A 30 1.12 3.04 -0.07
N ASP A 31 0.38 3.77 0.75
CA ASP A 31 0.73 4.11 2.13
C ASP A 31 1.41 2.89 2.81
N VAL A 32 2.72 3.00 3.01
CA VAL A 32 3.57 1.88 3.45
C VAL A 32 3.42 1.68 4.95
N ASN A 33 3.27 2.77 5.69
CA ASN A 33 3.24 2.77 7.15
C ASN A 33 1.82 2.68 7.74
N GLY A 34 0.78 2.83 6.92
CA GLY A 34 -0.62 2.77 7.31
C GLY A 34 -1.16 4.06 7.94
N ASP A 35 -0.50 5.21 7.77
CA ASP A 35 -0.88 6.48 8.37
C ASP A 35 -1.96 7.26 7.58
N GLY A 36 -2.32 6.76 6.40
CA GLY A 36 -3.32 7.33 5.50
C GLY A 36 -2.77 8.40 4.56
N GLU A 37 -1.49 8.72 4.62
CA GLU A 37 -0.80 9.63 3.70
C GLU A 37 0.20 8.87 2.83
N CYS A 38 0.41 9.33 1.60
CA CYS A 38 1.48 8.84 0.73
C CYS A 38 2.55 9.93 0.67
N ASN A 39 3.58 9.84 1.52
CA ASN A 39 4.57 10.91 1.70
C ASN A 39 6.02 10.39 1.72
N PHE A 40 6.99 11.29 1.94
CA PHE A 40 8.42 10.94 1.96
C PHE A 40 8.80 9.97 3.09
N THR A 41 7.98 9.87 4.14
CA THR A 41 8.21 8.95 5.27
C THR A 41 8.14 7.50 4.80
N ASP A 42 7.20 7.18 3.93
CA ASP A 42 7.05 5.84 3.33
C ASP A 42 8.29 5.45 2.53
N ALA A 43 8.77 6.36 1.68
CA ALA A 43 9.95 6.14 0.86
C ALA A 43 11.20 5.89 1.71
N LEU A 44 11.36 6.62 2.82
CA LEU A 44 12.45 6.39 3.77
C LEU A 44 12.33 5.04 4.48
N LEU A 45 11.10 4.58 4.74
CA LEU A 45 10.82 3.28 5.34
C LEU A 45 11.27 2.14 4.40
N ILE A 46 10.94 2.24 3.12
CA ILE A 46 11.40 1.33 2.07
C ILE A 46 12.93 1.35 1.98
N LEU A 47 13.56 2.53 1.96
CA LEU A 47 15.02 2.64 1.88
C LEU A 47 15.71 1.99 3.09
N ARG A 48 15.16 2.19 4.29
CA ARG A 48 15.67 1.57 5.52
C ARG A 48 15.53 0.05 5.49
N LYS A 49 14.45 -0.48 4.91
CA LYS A 49 14.30 -1.92 4.67
C LYS A 49 15.33 -2.40 3.65
N ALA A 50 15.52 -1.69 2.54
CA ALA A 50 16.51 -2.03 1.51
C ALA A 50 17.95 -2.07 2.07
N MET A 51 18.29 -1.20 3.03
CA MET A 51 19.57 -1.19 3.75
C MET A 51 19.63 -2.20 4.90
N ASN A 52 18.63 -3.08 5.03
CA ASN A 52 18.52 -4.11 6.07
C ASN A 52 18.67 -3.58 7.50
N THR A 53 18.24 -2.32 7.72
CA THR A 53 18.42 -1.57 8.98
C THR A 53 17.16 -1.56 9.83
N GLY A 54 16.23 -2.49 9.56
CA GLY A 54 14.98 -2.67 10.29
C GLY A 54 14.30 -4.00 9.92
N GLU A 55 13.69 -4.62 10.94
CA GLU A 55 12.73 -5.72 10.76
C GLU A 55 11.33 -5.12 10.70
N TYR A 56 10.57 -5.54 9.70
CA TYR A 56 9.18 -5.13 9.48
C TYR A 56 8.34 -6.38 9.26
N PRO A 57 7.06 -6.38 9.67
CA PRO A 57 6.16 -7.49 9.41
C PRO A 57 5.98 -7.72 7.90
N ASP A 58 5.76 -8.97 7.49
CA ASP A 58 5.66 -9.36 6.08
C ASP A 58 4.58 -8.60 5.32
N GLU A 59 3.49 -8.22 6.00
CA GLU A 59 2.40 -7.42 5.44
C GLU A 59 2.87 -6.03 4.99
N TRP A 60 3.86 -5.45 5.67
CA TRP A 60 4.45 -4.18 5.29
C TRP A 60 5.46 -4.36 4.17
N ILE A 61 6.22 -5.45 4.19
CA ILE A 61 7.18 -5.78 3.12
C ILE A 61 6.45 -5.94 1.78
N ALA A 62 5.27 -6.57 1.78
CA ALA A 62 4.44 -6.70 0.58
C ALA A 62 3.99 -5.35 -0.01
N ARG A 63 3.89 -4.29 0.82
CA ARG A 63 3.54 -2.93 0.38
C ARG A 63 4.76 -2.12 -0.07
N MET A 64 5.96 -2.51 0.37
CA MET A 64 7.22 -1.85 0.04
C MET A 64 7.77 -2.23 -1.34
N ASP A 65 7.23 -3.28 -1.97
CA ASP A 65 7.56 -3.70 -3.34
C ASP A 65 6.78 -2.86 -4.34
N VAL A 66 7.36 -1.71 -4.72
CA VAL A 66 6.68 -0.67 -5.49
C VAL A 66 6.66 -1.02 -6.98
N ASP A 67 7.72 -1.67 -7.47
CA ASP A 67 7.79 -2.12 -8.86
C ASP A 67 7.16 -3.50 -9.09
N GLY A 68 6.83 -4.23 -8.01
CA GLY A 68 6.17 -5.53 -8.06
C GLY A 68 7.08 -6.67 -8.52
N ASN A 69 8.41 -6.50 -8.39
CA ASN A 69 9.40 -7.50 -8.81
C ASN A 69 9.58 -8.64 -7.77
N GLY A 70 8.96 -8.53 -6.60
CA GLY A 70 9.05 -9.48 -5.49
C GLY A 70 10.22 -9.25 -4.53
N THR A 71 11.00 -8.17 -4.71
CA THR A 71 12.22 -7.85 -3.97
C THR A 71 12.28 -6.37 -3.60
N VAL A 72 12.07 -6.08 -2.32
CA VAL A 72 12.19 -4.72 -1.77
C VAL A 72 13.64 -4.26 -1.74
N ASN A 73 13.99 -3.27 -2.57
CA ASN A 73 15.33 -2.71 -2.66
C ASN A 73 15.32 -1.17 -2.85
N ALA A 74 16.50 -0.58 -3.05
CA ALA A 74 16.61 0.88 -3.16
C ALA A 74 15.89 1.45 -4.41
N THR A 75 15.67 0.62 -5.43
CA THR A 75 14.91 0.98 -6.63
C THR A 75 13.46 1.31 -6.28
N ASP A 76 12.82 0.52 -5.42
CA ASP A 76 11.45 0.77 -4.94
C ASP A 76 11.35 2.10 -4.21
N ALA A 77 12.31 2.38 -3.31
CA ALA A 77 12.38 3.64 -2.59
C ALA A 77 12.52 4.84 -3.54
N LEU A 78 13.37 4.73 -4.56
CA LEU A 78 13.57 5.78 -5.55
C LEU A 78 12.36 5.99 -6.46
N LEU A 79 11.66 4.91 -6.84
CA LEU A 79 10.41 4.99 -7.59
C LEU A 79 9.33 5.70 -6.77
N TYR A 80 9.20 5.36 -5.49
CA TYR A 80 8.27 6.02 -4.57
C TYR A 80 8.60 7.52 -4.44
N LEU A 81 9.87 7.88 -4.27
CA LEU A 81 10.31 9.28 -4.19
C LEU A 81 9.92 10.06 -5.44
N ARG A 82 10.15 9.49 -6.63
CA ARG A 82 9.78 10.11 -7.91
C ARG A 82 8.28 10.36 -8.01
N TYR A 83 7.49 9.38 -7.59
CA TYR A 83 6.04 9.50 -7.55
C TYR A 83 5.56 10.60 -6.60
N VAL A 84 6.07 10.63 -5.36
CA VAL A 84 5.72 11.67 -4.37
C VAL A 84 6.13 13.06 -4.84
N MET A 85 7.25 13.18 -5.54
CA MET A 85 7.70 14.44 -6.15
C MET A 85 6.89 14.85 -7.39
N GLY A 86 6.01 13.99 -7.91
CA GLY A 86 5.27 14.23 -9.16
C GLY A 86 6.15 14.23 -10.41
N VAL A 87 7.33 13.63 -10.33
CA VAL A 87 8.28 13.52 -11.44
C VAL A 87 8.23 12.09 -11.95
N ASN A 88 7.35 11.85 -12.93
CA ASN A 88 7.16 10.55 -13.56
C ASN A 88 8.16 10.33 -14.71
#